data_AF-A0A3N6S4N6-F1
#
_entry.id   AF-A0A3N6S4N6-F1
#
_cell.length_a   1.000
_cell.length_b   1.000
_cell.length_c   1.000
_cell.angle_alpha   90.00
_cell.angle_beta   90.00
_cell.angle_gamma   90.00
#
_symmetry.space_group_name_H-M   'P 1'
#
loop_
_entity.id
_entity.type
_entity.pdbx_description
1 polymer ?
#
loop_
_entity_poly.entity_id
_entity_poly.type
_entity_poly.pdbx_seq_one_letter_code
_entity_poly.pdbx_strand_id
1 'polypeptide(L)'
;MLSFFAMDHKAKIRLLALFRRVSQRNFAAYNHYMHLCNIFDRESYFARFLPGKRVRYVRPEEPEYEPYPDIRGLTCGARTRKGTPCKNRELSLNGRCKFHGGKSTGAKTKAGRKRQREGYRAWLEKQRSSKAGRKRTRTYTDDAQQLGRATLAEISTSTTGDDLQPVSDMTLRRMENMQLVVNLPNGESAEIGLATTGPHFGGVCWWYVCPSCQTRRTALYVNDNALVCRQCAGIHYASQSTEKIRVADRS
;
A
#
# COMPACT_ATOMS: atom_id res chain seq x y z
N MET A 1 -13.96 56.47 1.84
CA MET A 1 -13.79 55.10 2.37
C MET A 1 -12.42 54.59 1.94
N LEU A 2 -11.52 54.40 2.89
CA LEU A 2 -10.10 54.13 2.68
C LEU A 2 -9.90 52.92 1.76
N SER A 3 -9.28 53.17 0.61
CA SER A 3 -8.73 52.14 -0.26
C SER A 3 -7.70 51.34 0.55
N PHE A 4 -8.11 50.17 1.04
CA PHE A 4 -7.20 49.19 1.62
C PHE A 4 -6.12 48.88 0.60
N PHE A 5 -4.92 49.45 0.77
CA PHE A 5 -3.74 48.94 0.08
C PHE A 5 -3.59 47.48 0.46
N ALA A 6 -3.82 46.58 -0.50
CA ALA A 6 -3.66 45.15 -0.27
C ALA A 6 -2.18 44.89 0.02
N MET A 7 -1.86 44.62 1.28
CA MET A 7 -0.49 44.32 1.69
C MET A 7 0.06 43.17 0.85
N ASP A 8 1.27 43.36 0.31
CA ASP A 8 1.89 42.41 -0.60
C ASP A 8 1.89 40.98 -0.02
N HIS A 9 1.63 39.99 -0.87
CA HIS A 9 1.49 38.60 -0.45
C HIS A 9 2.77 38.05 0.17
N LYS A 10 3.96 38.47 -0.29
CA LYS A 10 5.24 38.05 0.29
C LYS A 10 5.49 38.75 1.63
N ALA A 11 5.18 40.04 1.76
CA ALA A 11 5.22 40.75 3.04
C ALA A 11 4.30 40.08 4.08
N LYS A 12 3.12 39.62 3.64
CA LYS A 12 2.16 38.89 4.47
C LYS A 12 2.68 37.56 5.00
N ILE A 13 3.32 36.79 4.13
CA ILE A 13 3.96 35.54 4.54
C ILE A 13 5.12 35.83 5.49
N ARG A 14 5.94 36.85 5.22
CA ARG A 14 7.09 37.22 6.06
C ARG A 14 6.65 37.60 7.48
N LEU A 15 5.57 38.36 7.61
CA LEU A 15 5.02 38.78 8.89
C LEU A 15 4.44 37.59 9.69
N LEU A 16 3.66 36.71 9.03
CA LEU A 16 3.16 35.47 9.64
C LEU A 16 4.29 34.51 10.03
N ALA A 17 5.36 34.44 9.24
CA ALA A 17 6.52 33.61 9.52
C ALA A 17 7.38 34.19 10.64
N LEU A 18 7.55 35.52 10.71
CA LEU A 18 8.23 36.19 11.81
C LEU A 18 7.51 35.94 13.12
N PHE A 19 6.19 36.13 13.12
CA PHE A 19 5.35 35.80 14.26
C PHE A 19 5.59 34.36 14.73
N ARG A 20 5.57 33.36 13.82
CA ARG A 20 5.88 31.97 14.16
C ARG A 20 7.30 31.76 14.71
N ARG A 21 8.30 32.42 14.14
CA ARG A 21 9.71 32.27 14.57
C ARG A 21 9.97 32.87 15.94
N VAL A 22 9.39 34.04 16.25
CA VAL A 22 9.43 34.62 17.61
C VAL A 22 8.80 33.63 18.59
N SER A 23 7.63 33.07 18.25
CA SER A 23 6.99 32.05 19.09
C SER A 23 7.87 30.80 19.29
N GLN A 24 8.54 30.32 18.24
CA GLN A 24 9.38 29.13 18.32
C GLN A 24 10.68 29.36 19.11
N ARG A 25 11.30 30.53 19.00
CA ARG A 25 12.54 30.86 19.73
C ARG A 25 12.27 30.99 21.22
N ASN A 26 11.25 31.75 21.59
CA ASN A 26 10.83 31.83 22.99
C ASN A 26 10.50 30.43 23.54
N PHE A 27 9.85 29.56 22.74
CA PHE A 27 9.58 28.17 23.13
C PHE A 27 10.84 27.28 23.23
N ALA A 28 11.84 27.50 22.38
CA ALA A 28 13.08 26.73 22.41
C ALA A 28 13.98 27.15 23.58
N ALA A 29 14.09 28.46 23.86
CA ALA A 29 14.83 28.98 25.02
C ALA A 29 14.30 28.35 26.32
N TYR A 30 12.97 28.28 26.42
CA TYR A 30 12.30 27.59 27.50
C TYR A 30 12.66 26.08 27.57
N ASN A 31 12.56 25.34 26.47
CA ASN A 31 12.90 23.91 26.47
C ASN A 31 14.38 23.62 26.79
N HIS A 32 15.28 24.52 26.38
CA HIS A 32 16.70 24.39 26.66
C HIS A 32 17.02 24.59 28.13
N TYR A 33 16.46 25.63 28.75
CA TYR A 33 16.51 25.83 30.19
C TYR A 33 16.07 24.56 30.95
N MET A 34 14.98 23.93 30.49
CA MET A 34 14.49 22.69 31.07
C MET A 34 15.44 21.50 30.91
N HIS A 35 16.12 21.42 29.78
CA HIS A 35 17.07 20.35 29.54
C HIS A 35 18.33 20.48 30.42
N LEU A 36 18.85 21.70 30.58
CA LEU A 36 19.98 21.96 31.48
C LEU A 36 19.64 21.55 32.90
N CYS A 37 18.46 21.93 33.38
CA CYS A 37 17.97 21.46 34.67
C CYS A 37 18.07 19.94 34.82
N ASN A 38 17.80 19.17 33.76
CA ASN A 38 17.81 17.70 33.78
C ASN A 38 19.22 17.07 33.68
N ILE A 39 20.14 17.66 32.93
CA ILE A 39 21.52 17.15 32.81
C ILE A 39 22.25 17.30 34.14
N PHE A 40 22.21 18.51 34.72
CA PHE A 40 22.87 18.77 35.98
C PHE A 40 22.39 17.78 37.07
N ASP A 41 21.12 17.34 36.98
CA ASP A 41 20.52 16.40 37.92
C ASP A 41 21.04 14.98 37.71
N ARG A 42 21.15 14.56 36.45
CA ARG A 42 21.69 13.25 36.08
C ARG A 42 23.19 13.12 36.38
N GLU A 43 23.98 14.16 36.16
CA GLU A 43 25.40 14.17 36.54
C GLU A 43 25.57 14.12 38.07
N SER A 44 24.75 14.88 38.79
CA SER A 44 24.68 14.80 40.25
C SER A 44 24.26 13.41 40.73
N TYR A 45 23.47 12.68 39.95
CA TYR A 45 23.01 11.33 40.25
C TYR A 45 24.10 10.28 40.06
N PHE A 46 24.74 10.21 38.90
CA PHE A 46 25.78 9.20 38.64
C PHE A 46 27.04 9.42 39.48
N ALA A 47 27.36 10.68 39.79
CA ALA A 47 28.49 10.99 40.67
C ALA A 47 28.34 10.40 42.09
N ARG A 48 27.14 9.98 42.52
CA ARG A 48 26.91 9.31 43.82
C ARG A 48 27.39 7.86 43.88
N PHE A 49 27.60 7.22 42.73
CA PHE A 49 28.03 5.81 42.67
C PHE A 49 29.54 5.65 42.46
N LEU A 50 30.26 6.73 42.21
CA LEU A 50 31.72 6.71 42.20
C LEU A 50 32.24 6.87 43.63
N PRO A 51 32.99 5.89 44.17
CA PRO A 51 33.37 5.88 45.57
C PRO A 51 34.26 7.09 45.90
N GLY A 52 33.87 7.86 46.90
CA GLY A 52 34.60 9.03 47.41
C GLY A 52 34.17 10.38 46.83
N LYS A 53 33.31 10.45 45.80
CA LYS A 53 32.74 11.72 45.31
C LYS A 53 31.30 11.90 45.79
N ARG A 54 31.02 13.01 46.49
CA ARG A 54 29.66 13.52 46.70
C ARG A 54 29.50 14.85 45.97
N VAL A 55 28.60 14.90 44.98
CA VAL A 55 28.28 16.10 44.20
C VAL A 55 26.91 16.65 44.63
N ARG A 56 26.81 17.97 44.82
CA ARG A 56 25.57 18.68 45.15
C ARG A 56 25.04 19.39 43.90
N TYR A 57 23.79 19.11 43.55
CA TYR A 57 23.09 19.70 42.42
C TYR A 57 22.77 21.19 42.65
N VAL A 58 23.00 22.04 41.65
CA VAL A 58 22.57 23.46 41.59
C VAL A 58 21.80 23.68 40.29
N ARG A 59 20.64 24.38 40.37
CA ARG A 59 19.72 24.57 39.24
C ARG A 59 20.10 25.83 38.41
N PRO A 60 19.98 25.78 37.07
CA PRO A 60 20.19 26.93 36.17
C PRO A 60 19.20 28.09 36.36
N GLU A 61 19.55 29.27 35.82
CA GLU A 61 18.72 30.48 35.76
C GLU A 61 17.82 30.53 34.51
N GLU A 62 16.68 31.21 34.61
CA GLU A 62 15.61 31.23 33.61
C GLU A 62 15.77 32.36 32.55
N PRO A 63 15.35 32.17 31.28
CA PRO A 63 15.57 33.16 30.21
C PRO A 63 14.49 34.27 30.07
N GLU A 64 14.89 35.41 29.51
CA GLU A 64 13.99 36.51 29.08
C GLU A 64 13.42 36.29 27.66
N TYR A 65 12.19 36.77 27.39
CA TYR A 65 11.45 36.50 26.13
C TYR A 65 11.22 37.72 25.23
N GLU A 66 11.17 37.50 23.91
CA GLU A 66 11.02 38.54 22.86
C GLU A 66 9.54 38.96 22.59
N PRO A 67 9.25 40.26 22.29
CA PRO A 67 7.90 40.75 21.96
C PRO A 67 7.38 40.34 20.56
N TYR A 68 6.05 40.19 20.42
CA TYR A 68 5.40 39.65 19.20
C TYR A 68 5.04 40.69 18.12
N PRO A 69 5.16 40.36 16.81
CA PRO A 69 4.74 41.23 15.70
C PRO A 69 3.23 41.40 15.48
N ASP A 70 2.81 42.55 14.92
CA ASP A 70 1.41 42.85 14.59
C ASP A 70 0.98 42.24 13.24
N ILE A 71 0.06 41.27 13.26
CA ILE A 71 -0.49 40.56 12.09
C ILE A 71 -1.95 40.95 11.77
N ARG A 72 -2.43 42.10 12.26
CA ARG A 72 -3.82 42.54 12.08
C ARG A 72 -4.07 43.08 10.66
N GLY A 73 -5.29 42.91 10.15
CA GLY A 73 -5.69 43.38 8.79
C GLY A 73 -5.53 42.38 7.62
N LEU A 74 -4.84 41.25 7.82
CA LEU A 74 -4.46 40.34 6.72
C LEU A 74 -5.65 39.56 6.12
N THR A 75 -5.71 39.41 4.79
CA THR A 75 -6.69 38.59 4.03
C THR A 75 -5.99 37.68 3.00
N CYS A 76 -6.64 36.64 2.47
CA CYS A 76 -6.04 35.58 1.64
C CYS A 76 -5.69 36.07 0.24
N GLY A 77 -6.59 36.82 -0.37
CA GLY A 77 -6.47 37.46 -1.68
C GLY A 77 -6.53 36.53 -2.89
N ALA A 78 -6.66 35.21 -2.74
CA ALA A 78 -6.67 34.27 -3.87
C ALA A 78 -7.89 34.43 -4.79
N ARG A 79 -7.75 34.30 -6.12
CA ARG A 79 -8.89 34.41 -7.05
C ARG A 79 -9.86 33.24 -6.86
N THR A 80 -11.13 33.55 -6.64
CA THR A 80 -12.19 32.55 -6.50
C THR A 80 -12.67 32.08 -7.87
N ARG A 81 -13.48 31.00 -7.90
CA ARG A 81 -14.11 30.50 -9.15
C ARG A 81 -14.96 31.55 -9.88
N LYS A 82 -15.49 32.55 -9.17
CA LYS A 82 -16.28 33.66 -9.73
C LYS A 82 -15.42 34.85 -10.19
N GLY A 83 -14.10 34.72 -10.10
CA GLY A 83 -13.15 35.73 -10.57
C GLY A 83 -12.79 36.83 -9.57
N THR A 84 -13.45 36.92 -8.41
CA THR A 84 -13.18 37.94 -7.37
C THR A 84 -12.15 37.45 -6.32
N PRO A 85 -11.44 38.35 -5.60
CA PRO A 85 -10.42 37.97 -4.63
C PRO A 85 -10.99 37.42 -3.32
N CYS A 86 -10.33 36.39 -2.79
CA CYS A 86 -10.73 35.70 -1.56
C CYS A 86 -10.41 36.58 -0.36
N LYS A 87 -11.44 37.08 0.31
CA LYS A 87 -11.28 37.96 1.48
C LYS A 87 -10.99 37.18 2.79
N ASN A 88 -10.73 35.87 2.74
CA ASN A 88 -10.56 35.02 3.94
C ASN A 88 -9.30 35.39 4.74
N ARG A 89 -9.40 35.66 6.04
CA ARG A 89 -8.31 36.14 6.91
C ARG A 89 -7.62 35.04 7.73
N GLU A 90 -8.15 33.82 7.70
CA GLU A 90 -7.56 32.67 8.37
C GLU A 90 -6.49 32.07 7.47
N LEU A 91 -5.28 32.56 7.71
CA LEU A 91 -4.15 32.26 6.86
C LEU A 91 -3.34 31.15 7.51
N SER A 92 -3.13 30.09 6.74
CA SER A 92 -1.95 29.26 6.98
C SER A 92 -0.70 30.13 6.81
N LEU A 93 0.44 29.67 7.30
CA LEU A 93 1.71 30.41 7.21
C LEU A 93 2.12 30.79 5.77
N ASN A 94 1.49 30.19 4.77
CA ASN A 94 1.63 30.54 3.36
C ASN A 94 0.77 31.74 2.91
N GLY A 95 0.13 32.43 3.86
CA GLY A 95 -0.68 33.60 3.57
C GLY A 95 -2.01 33.28 2.88
N ARG A 96 -2.41 32.01 2.80
CA ARG A 96 -3.66 31.57 2.14
C ARG A 96 -4.52 30.72 3.06
N CYS A 97 -5.82 30.72 2.79
CA CYS A 97 -6.81 30.00 3.58
C CYS A 97 -7.04 28.57 3.08
N LYS A 98 -7.60 27.70 3.92
CA LYS A 98 -7.78 26.25 3.67
C LYS A 98 -8.42 25.85 2.32
N PHE A 99 -9.21 26.72 1.72
CA PHE A 99 -9.90 26.48 0.44
C PHE A 99 -9.11 26.92 -0.79
N HIS A 100 -8.15 27.80 -0.59
CA HIS A 100 -7.39 28.44 -1.66
C HIS A 100 -5.89 28.19 -1.44
N GLY A 101 -5.57 26.96 -1.05
CA GLY A 101 -4.20 26.50 -0.83
C GLY A 101 -3.69 26.60 0.62
N GLY A 102 -4.52 26.85 1.62
CA GLY A 102 -4.18 26.70 3.05
C GLY A 102 -4.34 25.25 3.55
N LYS A 103 -3.70 24.89 4.65
CA LYS A 103 -3.53 23.47 5.01
C LYS A 103 -4.78 22.84 5.63
N SER A 104 -5.10 21.64 5.16
CA SER A 104 -5.91 20.68 5.92
C SER A 104 -5.03 20.02 6.98
N THR A 105 -5.51 20.06 8.20
CA THR A 105 -4.79 19.72 9.44
C THR A 105 -5.09 18.29 9.92
N GLY A 106 -5.59 17.41 9.05
CA GLY A 106 -6.02 16.04 9.41
C GLY A 106 -7.30 15.99 10.29
N ALA A 107 -7.71 14.79 10.73
CA ALA A 107 -8.82 14.66 11.69
C ALA A 107 -8.36 14.82 13.13
N LYS A 108 -9.19 15.54 13.86
CA LYS A 108 -8.79 16.11 15.14
C LYS A 108 -9.42 15.42 16.35
N THR A 109 -10.48 14.62 16.20
CA THR A 109 -11.30 14.14 17.33
C THR A 109 -10.90 12.78 17.85
N LYS A 110 -11.20 12.40 19.10
CA LYS A 110 -10.96 11.03 19.55
C LYS A 110 -11.91 10.08 18.85
N ALA A 111 -13.23 10.26 18.89
CA ALA A 111 -14.15 9.42 18.12
C ALA A 111 -13.90 9.45 16.61
N GLY A 112 -13.31 10.51 16.03
CA GLY A 112 -12.99 10.61 14.60
C GLY A 112 -11.58 10.17 14.24
N ARG A 113 -10.59 10.30 15.13
CA ARG A 113 -9.30 9.60 15.08
C ARG A 113 -9.50 8.13 15.40
N LYS A 114 -10.47 7.79 16.25
CA LYS A 114 -10.93 6.44 16.64
C LYS A 114 -11.75 5.89 15.51
N ARG A 115 -12.63 6.64 14.85
CA ARG A 115 -13.32 6.23 13.61
C ARG A 115 -12.36 6.18 12.43
N GLN A 116 -11.36 7.05 12.35
CA GLN A 116 -10.28 6.91 11.37
C GLN A 116 -9.44 5.70 11.70
N ARG A 117 -9.16 5.44 12.97
CA ARG A 117 -8.39 4.29 13.45
C ARG A 117 -9.18 2.99 13.43
N GLU A 118 -10.49 3.01 13.63
CA GLU A 118 -11.46 1.91 13.63
C GLU A 118 -11.87 1.64 12.21
N GLY A 119 -12.09 2.67 11.40
CA GLY A 119 -12.18 2.55 9.94
C GLY A 119 -10.89 2.00 9.37
N TYR A 120 -9.73 2.45 9.86
CA TYR A 120 -8.43 1.88 9.49
C TYR A 120 -8.24 0.44 10.01
N ARG A 121 -8.66 0.14 11.24
CA ARG A 121 -8.59 -1.21 11.84
C ARG A 121 -9.56 -2.17 11.18
N ALA A 122 -10.79 -1.75 10.90
CA ALA A 122 -11.80 -2.52 10.18
C ALA A 122 -11.39 -2.69 8.71
N TRP A 123 -10.76 -1.68 8.11
CA TRP A 123 -10.12 -1.84 6.80
C TRP A 123 -8.98 -2.87 6.89
N LEU A 124 -8.10 -2.80 7.90
CA LEU A 124 -7.02 -3.77 8.12
C LEU A 124 -7.56 -5.18 8.38
N GLU A 125 -8.62 -5.31 9.14
CA GLU A 125 -9.28 -6.56 9.47
C GLU A 125 -9.96 -7.14 8.23
N LYS A 126 -10.70 -6.33 7.46
CA LYS A 126 -11.22 -6.71 6.14
C LYS A 126 -10.10 -7.16 5.21
N GLN A 127 -8.96 -6.48 5.21
CA GLN A 127 -7.77 -6.90 4.45
C GLN A 127 -7.19 -8.22 4.97
N ARG A 128 -7.15 -8.42 6.28
CA ARG A 128 -6.67 -9.66 6.92
C ARG A 128 -7.61 -10.82 6.71
N SER A 129 -8.92 -10.65 6.78
CA SER A 129 -9.93 -11.68 6.54
C SER A 129 -10.04 -12.04 5.07
N SER A 130 -9.99 -11.04 4.18
CA SER A 130 -9.79 -11.26 2.73
C SER A 130 -8.49 -12.02 2.47
N LYS A 131 -7.47 -11.84 3.32
CA LYS A 131 -6.22 -12.63 3.32
C LYS A 131 -6.27 -13.92 4.16
N ALA A 132 -7.23 -14.11 5.06
CA ALA A 132 -7.39 -15.30 5.91
C ALA A 132 -8.24 -16.34 5.19
N GLY A 133 -9.21 -15.92 4.37
CA GLY A 133 -9.73 -16.72 3.26
C GLY A 133 -8.71 -16.86 2.11
N ARG A 134 -7.63 -16.07 2.09
CA ARG A 134 -6.41 -16.33 1.27
C ARG A 134 -5.33 -17.12 2.04
N LYS A 135 -5.61 -17.46 3.30
CA LYS A 135 -5.24 -18.74 3.91
C LYS A 135 -6.38 -19.74 3.66
N ARG A 136 -7.01 -19.72 2.48
CA ARG A 136 -7.10 -20.99 1.74
C ARG A 136 -5.71 -21.58 1.85
N THR A 137 -5.60 -22.86 2.21
CA THR A 137 -4.50 -23.66 1.70
C THR A 137 -4.36 -23.25 0.24
N ARG A 138 -3.37 -22.42 -0.06
CA ARG A 138 -3.25 -21.86 -1.41
C ARG A 138 -2.84 -23.06 -2.20
N THR A 139 -3.77 -23.64 -2.95
CA THR A 139 -3.38 -24.62 -3.96
C THR A 139 -2.52 -23.84 -4.93
N TYR A 140 -1.23 -24.11 -4.89
CA TYR A 140 -0.29 -23.53 -5.83
C TYR A 140 -0.31 -24.37 -7.10
N THR A 141 0.19 -23.79 -8.19
CA THR A 141 0.35 -24.51 -9.47
C THR A 141 1.16 -25.79 -9.35
N ASP A 142 2.03 -25.87 -8.34
CA ASP A 142 2.96 -26.97 -8.12
C ASP A 142 2.30 -28.11 -7.31
N ASP A 143 1.24 -27.79 -6.56
CA ASP A 143 0.49 -28.75 -5.73
C ASP A 143 -0.77 -29.29 -6.43
N ALA A 144 -1.18 -28.68 -7.55
CA ALA A 144 -2.40 -29.02 -8.27
C ALA A 144 -2.13 -29.99 -9.43
N GLN A 145 -2.94 -31.06 -9.52
CA GLN A 145 -2.97 -31.92 -10.71
C GLN A 145 -3.40 -31.10 -11.94
N GLN A 146 -2.61 -31.19 -13.01
CA GLN A 146 -2.76 -30.33 -14.18
C GLN A 146 -2.42 -31.06 -15.48
N LEU A 147 -3.08 -30.65 -16.56
CA LEU A 147 -2.61 -30.91 -17.91
C LEU A 147 -1.68 -29.76 -18.30
N GLY A 148 -0.39 -30.06 -18.36
CA GLY A 148 0.66 -29.06 -18.56
C GLY A 148 1.11 -28.92 -20.01
N ARG A 149 2.31 -28.33 -20.15
CA ARG A 149 2.96 -28.13 -21.45
C ARG A 149 3.50 -29.41 -22.06
N ALA A 150 3.82 -30.44 -21.26
CA ALA A 150 4.30 -31.72 -21.77
C ALA A 150 3.25 -32.39 -22.66
N THR A 151 1.99 -32.44 -22.20
CA THR A 151 0.86 -32.94 -23.00
C THR A 151 0.62 -32.09 -24.25
N LEU A 152 0.78 -30.75 -24.20
CA LEU A 152 0.69 -29.92 -25.40
C LEU A 152 1.82 -30.22 -26.41
N ALA A 153 3.01 -30.55 -25.93
CA ALA A 153 4.12 -30.96 -26.78
C ALA A 153 3.81 -32.32 -27.43
N GLU A 154 3.25 -33.26 -26.68
CA GLU A 154 2.82 -34.55 -27.21
C GLU A 154 1.69 -34.40 -28.24
N ILE A 155 0.68 -33.57 -27.95
CA ILE A 155 -0.40 -33.20 -28.90
C ILE A 155 0.18 -32.61 -30.19
N SER A 156 1.25 -31.82 -30.09
CA SER A 156 1.87 -31.21 -31.26
C SER A 156 2.51 -32.23 -32.21
N THR A 157 2.79 -33.44 -31.71
CA THR A 157 3.41 -34.54 -32.45
C THR A 157 2.47 -35.73 -32.70
N SER A 158 1.29 -35.78 -32.06
CA SER A 158 0.33 -36.86 -32.21
C SER A 158 -0.62 -36.64 -33.38
N THR A 159 -1.33 -37.69 -33.78
CA THR A 159 -2.36 -37.69 -34.82
C THR A 159 -3.75 -37.71 -34.17
N THR A 160 -4.76 -37.29 -34.93
CA THR A 160 -6.14 -37.35 -34.48
C THR A 160 -6.57 -38.80 -34.26
N GLY A 161 -7.21 -39.10 -33.13
CA GLY A 161 -7.64 -40.43 -32.74
C GLY A 161 -6.69 -41.14 -31.77
N ASP A 162 -5.46 -40.64 -31.62
CA ASP A 162 -4.42 -41.21 -30.77
C ASP A 162 -4.75 -41.05 -29.28
N ASP A 163 -4.48 -42.10 -28.51
CA ASP A 163 -4.39 -42.04 -27.06
C ASP A 163 -3.02 -41.45 -26.68
N LEU A 164 -3.03 -40.44 -25.81
CA LEU A 164 -1.83 -39.76 -25.31
C LEU A 164 -1.36 -40.41 -24.01
N GLN A 165 -0.12 -40.11 -23.62
CA GLN A 165 0.41 -40.53 -22.34
C GLN A 165 -0.51 -40.08 -21.20
N PRO A 166 -0.94 -41.02 -20.33
CA PRO A 166 -1.80 -40.67 -19.22
C PRO A 166 -1.08 -39.71 -18.27
N VAL A 167 -1.83 -38.78 -17.69
CA VAL A 167 -1.31 -37.80 -16.73
C VAL A 167 -1.94 -38.09 -15.38
N SER A 168 -1.15 -38.63 -14.45
CA SER A 168 -1.66 -39.19 -13.20
C SER A 168 -2.73 -40.25 -13.52
N ASP A 169 -3.94 -40.14 -12.97
CA ASP A 169 -5.03 -41.10 -13.22
C ASP A 169 -5.97 -40.67 -14.37
N MET A 170 -5.55 -39.71 -15.20
CA MET A 170 -6.33 -39.23 -16.34
C MET A 170 -5.88 -39.90 -17.64
N THR A 171 -6.83 -40.40 -18.42
CA THR A 171 -6.57 -40.85 -19.78
C THR A 171 -7.00 -39.79 -20.79
N LEU A 172 -6.23 -39.66 -21.86
CA LEU A 172 -6.26 -38.53 -22.77
C LEU A 172 -6.35 -39.06 -24.18
N ARG A 173 -7.33 -38.60 -24.96
CA ARG A 173 -7.47 -38.97 -26.36
C ARG A 173 -7.65 -37.75 -27.23
N ARG A 174 -6.80 -37.63 -28.25
CA ARG A 174 -6.90 -36.56 -29.24
C ARG A 174 -8.08 -36.85 -30.16
N MET A 175 -8.97 -35.88 -30.30
CA MET A 175 -10.15 -35.99 -31.16
C MET A 175 -10.01 -35.10 -32.40
N GLU A 176 -10.96 -35.25 -33.31
CA GLU A 176 -11.13 -34.35 -34.46
C GLU A 176 -11.48 -32.92 -34.00
N ASN A 177 -11.49 -31.98 -34.94
CA ASN A 177 -11.95 -30.60 -34.73
C ASN A 177 -11.26 -29.85 -33.59
N MET A 178 -9.96 -30.13 -33.36
CA MET A 178 -9.18 -29.49 -32.30
C MET A 178 -9.77 -29.75 -30.91
N GLN A 179 -10.25 -30.96 -30.65
CA GLN A 179 -10.72 -31.37 -29.33
C GLN A 179 -9.80 -32.41 -28.69
N LEU A 180 -9.82 -32.43 -27.36
CA LEU A 180 -9.14 -33.40 -26.52
C LEU A 180 -10.18 -33.93 -25.54
N VAL A 181 -10.42 -35.24 -25.55
CA VAL A 181 -11.26 -35.91 -24.56
C VAL A 181 -10.36 -36.37 -23.42
N VAL A 182 -10.76 -36.02 -22.20
CA VAL A 182 -10.05 -36.38 -20.97
C VAL A 182 -10.99 -37.14 -20.08
N ASN A 183 -10.64 -38.38 -19.72
CA ASN A 183 -11.37 -39.11 -18.70
C ASN A 183 -10.75 -38.80 -17.34
N LEU A 184 -11.57 -38.27 -16.44
CA LEU A 184 -11.18 -37.87 -15.10
C LEU A 184 -11.25 -39.07 -14.14
N PRO A 185 -10.52 -39.03 -13.01
CA PRO A 185 -10.45 -40.15 -12.07
C PRO A 185 -11.78 -40.49 -11.39
N ASN A 186 -12.74 -39.55 -11.42
CA ASN A 186 -14.11 -39.73 -10.90
C ASN A 186 -15.03 -40.49 -11.87
N GLY A 187 -14.54 -40.87 -13.06
CA GLY A 187 -15.30 -41.55 -14.11
C GLY A 187 -16.06 -40.62 -15.08
N GLU A 188 -15.94 -39.31 -14.92
CA GLU A 188 -16.52 -38.33 -15.84
C GLU A 188 -15.55 -38.03 -17.00
N SER A 189 -16.10 -37.75 -18.20
CA SER A 189 -15.31 -37.34 -19.37
C SER A 189 -15.49 -35.85 -19.64
N ALA A 190 -14.38 -35.13 -19.88
CA ALA A 190 -14.36 -33.71 -20.21
C ALA A 190 -13.82 -33.48 -21.63
N GLU A 191 -14.58 -32.75 -22.45
CA GLU A 191 -14.14 -32.29 -23.76
C GLU A 191 -13.47 -30.91 -23.67
N ILE A 192 -12.22 -30.85 -24.12
CA ILE A 192 -11.38 -29.65 -24.04
C ILE A 192 -11.03 -29.18 -25.46
N GLY A 193 -11.33 -27.91 -25.76
CA GLY A 193 -10.89 -27.30 -27.01
C GLY A 193 -9.38 -27.05 -27.04
N LEU A 194 -8.79 -27.18 -28.22
CA LEU A 194 -7.41 -26.88 -28.53
C LEU A 194 -7.36 -25.69 -29.50
N ALA A 195 -6.30 -24.91 -29.41
CA ALA A 195 -6.06 -23.79 -30.32
C ALA A 195 -4.58 -23.67 -30.63
N THR A 196 -4.27 -23.08 -31.77
CA THR A 196 -2.90 -22.83 -32.21
C THR A 196 -2.67 -21.35 -32.49
N THR A 197 -1.44 -20.90 -32.30
CA THR A 197 -0.99 -19.57 -32.72
C THR A 197 0.38 -19.66 -33.39
N GLY A 198 0.65 -18.79 -34.36
CA GLY A 198 2.00 -18.60 -34.90
C GLY A 198 2.82 -17.69 -33.98
N PRO A 199 3.94 -18.15 -33.38
CA PRO A 199 4.88 -17.30 -32.68
C PRO A 199 5.77 -16.53 -33.68
N HIS A 200 6.33 -15.40 -33.23
CA HIS A 200 7.16 -14.52 -34.07
C HIS A 200 8.38 -15.21 -34.71
N PHE A 201 8.90 -16.27 -34.07
CA PHE A 201 10.08 -17.00 -34.54
C PHE A 201 9.74 -18.30 -35.30
N GLY A 202 8.50 -18.45 -35.77
CA GLY A 202 8.05 -19.61 -36.55
C GLY A 202 7.63 -20.82 -35.71
N GLY A 203 6.84 -21.71 -36.31
CA GLY A 203 6.27 -22.90 -35.67
C GLY A 203 4.82 -22.73 -35.22
N VAL A 204 4.32 -23.68 -34.44
CA VAL A 204 2.95 -23.71 -33.95
C VAL A 204 2.96 -23.82 -32.43
N CYS A 205 2.42 -22.80 -31.74
CA CYS A 205 2.19 -22.89 -30.30
C CYS A 205 0.79 -23.45 -30.05
N TRP A 206 0.72 -24.61 -29.41
CA TRP A 206 -0.52 -25.23 -28.98
C TRP A 206 -0.99 -24.68 -27.64
N TRP A 207 -2.30 -24.56 -27.50
CA TRP A 207 -2.98 -24.03 -26.33
C TRP A 207 -4.22 -24.87 -26.03
N TYR A 208 -4.55 -25.01 -24.76
CA TYR A 208 -5.88 -25.38 -24.35
C TYR A 208 -6.81 -24.16 -24.39
N VAL A 209 -8.08 -24.38 -24.69
CA VAL A 209 -9.16 -23.42 -24.54
C VAL A 209 -9.91 -23.78 -23.25
N CYS A 210 -9.89 -22.86 -22.28
CA CYS A 210 -10.55 -23.09 -20.99
C CYS A 210 -12.08 -23.22 -21.18
N PRO A 211 -12.73 -24.32 -20.77
CA PRO A 211 -14.19 -24.48 -20.91
C PRO A 211 -15.00 -23.39 -20.19
N SER A 212 -14.48 -22.88 -19.07
CA SER A 212 -15.18 -21.90 -18.23
C SER A 212 -15.09 -20.46 -18.75
N CYS A 213 -13.92 -20.00 -19.22
CA CYS A 213 -13.73 -18.60 -19.62
C CYS A 213 -13.33 -18.42 -21.09
N GLN A 214 -13.21 -19.51 -21.85
CA GLN A 214 -12.92 -19.54 -23.29
C GLN A 214 -11.61 -18.85 -23.69
N THR A 215 -10.72 -18.61 -22.73
CA THR A 215 -9.39 -18.05 -22.99
C THR A 215 -8.35 -19.15 -23.20
N ARG A 216 -7.36 -18.86 -24.06
CA ARG A 216 -6.22 -19.75 -24.35
C ARG A 216 -5.24 -19.82 -23.18
N ARG A 217 -4.79 -21.03 -22.84
CA ARG A 217 -3.94 -21.33 -21.68
C ARG A 217 -2.96 -22.47 -21.99
N THR A 218 -1.78 -22.42 -21.37
CA THR A 218 -0.75 -23.48 -21.50
C THR A 218 -0.94 -24.63 -20.52
N ALA A 219 -1.86 -24.48 -19.57
CA ALA A 219 -2.20 -25.51 -18.60
C ALA A 219 -3.66 -25.37 -18.15
N LEU A 220 -4.30 -26.51 -17.90
CA LEU A 220 -5.58 -26.63 -17.21
C LEU A 220 -5.39 -27.43 -15.94
N TYR A 221 -6.17 -27.12 -14.91
CA TYR A 221 -6.09 -27.69 -13.58
C TYR A 221 -7.37 -28.42 -13.26
N VAL A 222 -7.25 -29.56 -12.59
CA VAL A 222 -8.39 -30.27 -12.02
C VAL A 222 -8.91 -29.46 -10.84
N ASN A 223 -10.19 -29.09 -10.88
CA ASN A 223 -10.88 -28.38 -9.80
C ASN A 223 -12.29 -28.99 -9.63
N ASP A 224 -12.52 -29.62 -8.49
CA ASP A 224 -13.67 -30.50 -8.25
C ASP A 224 -13.75 -31.58 -9.36
N ASN A 225 -14.77 -31.52 -10.23
CA ASN A 225 -14.98 -32.47 -11.33
C ASN A 225 -14.72 -31.85 -12.72
N ALA A 226 -14.02 -30.72 -12.81
CA ALA A 226 -13.80 -30.01 -14.08
C ALA A 226 -12.34 -29.67 -14.33
N LEU A 227 -11.95 -29.63 -15.62
CA LEU A 227 -10.67 -29.11 -16.08
C LEU A 227 -10.80 -27.64 -16.50
N VAL A 228 -10.24 -26.73 -15.71
CA VAL A 228 -10.36 -25.29 -15.94
C VAL A 228 -9.04 -24.56 -15.76
N CYS A 229 -8.94 -23.32 -16.25
CA CYS A 229 -7.70 -22.56 -16.12
C CYS A 229 -7.42 -22.11 -14.68
N ARG A 230 -6.15 -21.76 -14.42
CA ARG A 230 -5.67 -21.24 -13.11
C ARG A 230 -6.56 -20.16 -12.51
N GLN A 231 -7.03 -19.21 -13.34
CA GLN A 231 -7.86 -18.10 -12.89
C GLN A 231 -9.27 -18.55 -12.49
N CYS A 232 -9.87 -19.46 -13.26
CA CYS A 232 -11.19 -20.03 -12.97
C CYS A 232 -11.16 -20.94 -11.74
N ALA A 233 -10.11 -21.75 -11.58
CA ALA A 233 -9.89 -22.58 -10.39
C ALA A 233 -9.48 -21.78 -9.14
N GLY A 234 -9.14 -20.49 -9.28
CA GLY A 234 -8.63 -19.68 -8.16
C GLY A 234 -7.26 -20.13 -7.63
N ILE A 235 -6.47 -20.85 -8.44
CA ILE A 235 -5.12 -21.35 -8.12
C ILE A 235 -4.10 -20.20 -8.20
N HIS A 236 -3.04 -20.28 -7.37
CA HIS A 236 -2.00 -19.26 -7.29
C HIS A 236 -0.65 -19.75 -7.83
N TYR A 237 0.18 -18.84 -8.35
CA TYR A 237 1.58 -19.17 -8.63
C TYR A 237 2.39 -19.25 -7.33
N ALA A 238 3.29 -20.22 -7.22
CA ALA A 238 4.17 -20.40 -6.06
C ALA A 238 5.03 -19.14 -5.78
N SER A 239 5.49 -18.47 -6.84
CA SER A 239 6.31 -17.25 -6.77
C SER A 239 5.62 -16.04 -6.11
N GLN A 240 4.29 -16.05 -5.93
CA GLN A 240 3.56 -14.95 -5.27
C GLN A 240 3.62 -14.98 -3.73
N SER A 241 4.34 -15.93 -3.14
CA SER A 241 4.43 -16.14 -1.69
C SER A 241 5.76 -15.67 -1.06
N THR A 242 6.83 -15.55 -1.85
CA THR A 242 8.21 -15.37 -1.37
C THR A 242 8.57 -13.95 -0.90
N GLU A 243 7.79 -12.92 -1.23
CA GLU A 243 8.16 -11.51 -0.92
C GLU A 243 7.73 -10.99 0.47
N LYS A 244 7.10 -11.79 1.34
CA LYS A 244 6.54 -11.30 2.64
C LYS A 244 7.25 -11.74 3.91
N ILE A 245 8.39 -12.42 3.81
CA ILE A 245 9.24 -12.74 4.96
C ILE A 245 10.50 -11.90 4.88
N ARG A 246 10.46 -10.69 5.41
CA ARG A 246 11.60 -9.82 5.78
C ARG A 246 11.03 -8.48 6.23
N VAL A 247 10.69 -8.36 7.51
CA VAL A 247 10.83 -7.20 8.43
C VAL A 247 10.04 -7.58 9.70
N ALA A 248 10.58 -8.50 10.50
CA ALA A 248 10.13 -8.74 11.87
C ALA A 248 11.25 -9.46 12.62
N ASP A 249 12.44 -8.85 12.64
CA ASP A 249 13.47 -9.17 13.64
C ASP A 249 14.52 -8.05 13.63
N ARG A 250 14.12 -6.91 14.22
CA ARG A 250 15.02 -5.88 14.75
C ARG A 250 14.27 -5.17 15.88
N SER A 251 14.30 -5.81 17.05
CA SER A 251 14.09 -5.18 18.36
C SER A 251 14.98 -5.91 19.35
#